data_AF-A0A7H1JBK2-F1
#
_entry.id   AF-A0A7H1JBK2-F1
#
_cell.length_a   1.000
_cell.length_b   1.000
_cell.length_c   1.000
_cell.angle_alpha   90.00
_cell.angle_beta   90.00
_cell.angle_gamma   90.00
#
_symmetry.space_group_name_H-M   'P 1'
#
loop_
_entity.id
_entity.type
_entity.pdbx_description
1 polymer ?
#
loop_
_entity_poly.entity_id
_entity_poly.type
_entity_poly.pdbx_seq_one_letter_code
_entity_poly.pdbx_strand_id
1 'polypeptide(L)'
;MARKANIAREEIHQACWLLLEQNSFPNIPRLAEHFLQQDGRRCSNTTLMNAIAKWEDTYKEYQQHQLKELNDVLGPVFKRFSREVTQQLGQLLDEKTTEIEQHQLRKQEATQSGYLSLSSALIELQTAHDTLTIECQKRTEEAENLKQKWGFSEQRYQEVMAQNAVLTSQIQQEQKDNSELRLNLAQKEVDLAKQDNQLALLKEENARLATELFDRQNTQRVDEDKKWQEMSKKLEEITHSVKTIQRKDRGSKQ
;
A
#
# COMPACT_ATOMS: atom_id res chain seq x y z
N MET A 1 94.76 64.54 82.20
CA MET A 1 94.08 63.80 83.29
C MET A 1 92.63 63.58 82.87
N ALA A 2 92.27 62.35 82.50
CA ALA A 2 90.91 62.03 82.03
C ALA A 2 89.98 61.83 83.24
N ARG A 3 88.89 62.62 83.30
CA ARG A 3 87.84 62.47 84.31
C ARG A 3 87.14 61.13 84.09
N LYS A 4 87.28 60.22 85.06
CA LYS A 4 86.56 58.94 85.10
C LYS A 4 85.11 59.23 85.50
N ALA A 5 84.34 59.84 84.59
CA ALA A 5 82.91 60.05 84.79
C ALA A 5 82.19 58.73 84.49
N ASN A 6 81.40 58.25 85.43
CA ASN A 6 80.62 57.03 85.25
C ASN A 6 79.57 57.28 84.16
N ILE A 7 79.71 56.60 83.02
CA ILE A 7 78.68 56.55 81.98
C ILE A 7 77.58 55.61 82.48
N ALA A 8 76.33 56.07 82.48
CA ALA A 8 75.19 55.29 82.93
C ALA A 8 74.85 54.18 81.92
N ARG A 9 74.17 53.13 82.38
CA ARG A 9 73.79 52.00 81.51
C ARG A 9 72.79 52.46 80.44
N GLU A 10 71.90 53.36 80.82
CA GLU A 10 70.85 53.93 79.99
C GLU A 10 71.46 54.78 78.85
N GLU A 11 72.53 55.54 79.14
CA GLU A 11 73.30 56.27 78.12
C GLU A 11 73.93 55.31 77.10
N ILE A 12 74.48 54.18 77.56
CA ILE A 12 75.06 53.15 76.68
C ILE A 12 73.98 52.51 75.80
N HIS A 13 72.80 52.19 76.36
CA HIS A 13 71.69 51.64 75.58
C HIS A 13 71.18 52.62 74.52
N GLN A 14 71.07 53.91 74.85
CA GLN A 14 70.69 54.95 73.89
C GLN A 14 71.72 55.08 72.77
N ALA A 15 73.02 55.06 73.10
CA ALA A 15 74.08 55.04 72.10
C ALA A 15 74.02 53.78 71.21
N CYS A 16 73.66 52.62 71.75
CA CYS A 16 73.46 51.41 70.94
C CYS A 16 72.31 51.57 69.93
N TRP A 17 71.19 52.20 70.32
CA TRP A 17 70.09 52.49 69.40
C TRP A 17 70.49 53.50 68.32
N LEU A 18 71.18 54.59 68.69
CA LEU A 18 71.67 55.60 67.74
C LEU A 18 72.66 55.00 66.74
N LEU A 19 73.54 54.10 67.18
CA LEU A 19 74.46 53.40 66.28
C LEU A 19 73.71 52.49 65.30
N LEU A 20 72.65 51.79 65.74
CA LEU A 20 71.80 51.03 64.84
C LEU A 20 71.08 51.91 63.81
N GLU A 21 70.57 53.08 64.19
CA GLU A 21 69.96 54.04 63.27
C GLU A 21 70.96 54.53 62.20
N GLN A 22 72.25 54.61 62.56
CA GLN A 22 73.36 54.93 61.66
C GLN A 22 73.89 53.70 60.89
N ASN A 23 73.16 52.57 60.87
CA ASN A 23 73.55 51.30 60.25
C ASN A 23 74.87 50.70 60.78
N SER A 24 75.26 51.05 62.01
CA SER A 24 76.48 50.58 62.64
C SER A 24 76.16 49.67 63.82
N PHE A 25 76.61 48.42 63.77
CA PHE A 25 76.41 47.50 64.90
C PHE A 25 77.15 48.00 66.16
N PRO A 26 76.48 48.11 67.31
CA PRO A 26 77.10 48.58 68.54
C PRO A 26 78.08 47.54 69.09
N ASN A 27 79.35 47.90 69.16
CA ASN A 27 80.40 47.09 69.78
C ASN A 27 81.24 47.97 70.71
N ILE A 28 82.05 47.34 71.57
CA ILE A 28 82.85 48.05 72.58
C ILE A 28 83.71 49.17 71.95
N PRO A 29 84.45 48.94 70.84
CA PRO A 29 85.22 50.02 70.19
C PRO A 29 84.36 51.19 69.72
N ARG A 30 83.24 50.94 69.05
CA ARG A 30 82.36 51.98 68.49
C ARG A 30 81.65 52.78 69.57
N LEU A 31 81.23 52.14 70.66
CA LEU A 31 80.62 52.84 71.79
C LEU A 31 81.66 53.66 72.56
N ALA A 32 82.86 53.11 72.76
CA ALA A 32 83.95 53.85 73.38
C ALA A 32 84.34 55.07 72.54
N GLU A 33 84.36 54.95 71.21
CA GLU A 33 84.59 56.04 70.28
C GLU A 33 83.43 57.06 70.29
N HIS A 34 82.18 56.60 70.29
CA HIS A 34 80.99 57.47 70.38
C HIS A 34 81.05 58.37 71.62
N PHE A 35 81.30 57.81 72.81
CA PHE A 35 81.41 58.61 74.04
C PHE A 35 82.68 59.46 74.11
N LEU A 36 83.77 59.03 73.46
CA LEU A 36 85.00 59.79 73.37
C LEU A 36 84.82 61.03 72.48
N GLN A 37 84.12 60.88 71.35
CA GLN A 37 83.83 61.97 70.41
C GLN A 37 82.78 62.94 70.95
N GLN A 38 81.77 62.43 71.69
CA GLN A 38 80.69 63.25 72.22
C GLN A 38 81.12 64.07 73.45
N ASP A 39 81.65 63.41 74.49
CA ASP A 39 81.91 64.05 75.80
C ASP A 39 83.33 63.78 76.36
N GLY A 40 84.19 63.07 75.62
CA GLY A 40 85.54 62.70 76.07
C GLY A 40 85.59 61.69 77.23
N ARG A 41 84.46 61.09 77.61
CA ARG A 41 84.32 60.15 78.74
C ARG A 41 84.83 58.76 78.35
N ARG A 42 85.42 58.04 79.31
CA ARG A 42 85.86 56.64 79.13
C ARG A 42 85.19 55.71 80.13
N CYS A 43 84.64 54.61 79.65
CA CYS A 43 84.04 53.54 80.46
C CYS A 43 84.90 52.27 80.42
N SER A 44 84.73 51.36 81.39
CA SER A 44 85.42 50.07 81.36
C SER A 44 84.81 49.15 80.30
N ASN A 45 85.64 48.33 79.65
CA ASN A 45 85.17 47.37 78.65
C ASN A 45 84.15 46.38 79.25
N THR A 46 84.31 45.98 80.52
CA THR A 46 83.37 45.10 81.22
C THR A 46 82.01 45.77 81.42
N THR A 47 81.98 47.07 81.74
CA THR A 47 80.73 47.83 81.88
C THR A 47 80.03 47.99 80.53
N LEU A 48 80.77 48.28 79.46
CA LEU A 48 80.23 48.35 78.10
C LEU A 48 79.71 46.99 77.64
N MET A 49 80.47 45.91 77.83
CA MET A 49 80.07 44.55 77.47
C MET A 49 78.77 44.12 78.17
N ASN A 50 78.66 44.34 79.47
CA ASN A 50 77.46 43.99 80.24
C ASN A 50 76.23 44.84 79.83
N ALA A 51 76.43 46.10 79.44
CA ALA A 51 75.36 46.96 78.95
C ALA A 51 74.94 46.57 77.52
N ILE A 52 75.90 46.28 76.63
CA ILE A 52 75.63 45.79 75.27
C ILE A 52 74.85 44.47 75.32
N ALA A 53 75.28 43.50 76.12
CA ALA A 53 74.59 42.21 76.23
C ALA A 53 73.12 42.37 76.67
N LYS A 54 72.86 43.23 77.67
CA LYS A 54 71.49 43.53 78.11
C LYS A 54 70.66 44.24 77.04
N TRP A 55 71.27 45.17 76.32
CA TRP A 55 70.63 45.83 75.20
C TRP A 55 70.34 44.86 74.05
N GLU A 56 71.26 43.93 73.74
CA GLU A 56 71.06 42.89 72.72
C GLU A 56 69.89 41.97 73.06
N ASP A 57 69.74 41.60 74.34
CA ASP A 57 68.59 40.82 74.81
C ASP A 57 67.29 41.63 74.65
N THR A 58 67.29 42.90 75.06
CA THR A 58 66.13 43.79 74.91
C THR A 58 65.77 44.01 73.43
N TYR A 59 66.77 44.12 72.55
CA TYR A 59 66.60 44.27 71.11
C TYR A 59 66.01 43.01 70.46
N LYS A 60 66.49 41.82 70.85
CA LYS A 60 65.92 40.54 70.41
C LYS A 60 64.46 40.41 70.83
N GLU A 61 64.14 40.75 72.07
CA GLU A 61 62.76 40.77 72.56
C GLU A 61 61.90 41.74 71.74
N TYR A 62 62.38 42.95 71.49
CA TYR A 62 61.68 43.94 70.66
C TYR A 62 61.41 43.44 69.23
N GLN A 63 62.41 42.86 68.57
CA GLN A 63 62.24 42.29 67.22
C GLN A 63 61.25 41.12 67.20
N GLN A 64 61.33 40.21 68.19
CA GLN A 64 60.41 39.10 68.30
C GLN A 64 58.97 39.59 68.55
N HIS A 65 58.80 40.63 69.37
CA HIS A 65 57.51 41.25 69.61
C HIS A 65 56.93 41.88 68.34
N GLN A 66 57.70 42.66 67.58
CA GLN A 66 57.21 43.25 66.32
C GLN A 66 56.80 42.20 65.29
N LEU A 67 57.61 41.14 65.12
CA LEU A 67 57.27 40.05 64.20
C LEU A 67 56.04 39.28 64.66
N LYS A 68 55.87 39.10 65.98
CA LYS A 68 54.70 38.46 66.56
C LYS A 68 53.45 39.30 66.38
N GLU A 69 53.51 40.61 66.63
CA GLU A 69 52.39 41.54 66.40
C GLU A 69 51.97 41.55 64.93
N LEU A 70 52.93 41.60 64.00
CA LEU A 70 52.64 41.53 62.57
C LEU A 70 51.97 40.21 62.20
N ASN A 71 52.46 39.09 62.74
CA ASN A 71 51.87 37.77 62.52
C ASN A 71 50.48 37.63 63.16
N ASP A 72 50.26 38.22 64.33
CA ASP A 72 48.98 38.21 65.04
C ASP A 72 47.91 39.04 64.29
N VAL A 73 48.32 40.08 63.56
CA VAL A 73 47.43 40.87 62.69
C VAL A 73 47.19 40.16 61.34
N LEU A 74 48.24 39.74 60.65
CA LEU A 74 48.13 39.19 59.29
C LEU A 74 47.64 37.75 59.25
N GLY A 75 48.05 36.92 60.20
CA GLY A 75 47.72 35.49 60.24
C GLY A 75 46.21 35.22 60.22
N PRO A 76 45.38 35.86 61.07
CA PRO A 76 43.93 35.71 61.04
C PRO A 76 43.31 36.19 59.73
N VAL A 77 43.82 37.28 59.14
CA VAL A 77 43.35 37.81 57.85
C VAL A 77 43.59 36.81 56.73
N PHE A 78 44.81 36.27 56.62
CA PHE A 78 45.14 35.25 55.62
C PHE A 78 44.33 33.96 55.83
N LYS A 79 44.14 33.50 57.07
CA LYS A 79 43.30 32.33 57.36
C LYS A 79 41.85 32.56 56.96
N ARG A 80 41.30 33.74 57.25
CA ARG A 80 39.93 34.10 56.85
C ARG A 80 39.79 34.14 55.34
N PHE A 81 40.70 34.83 54.65
CA PHE A 81 40.73 34.92 53.20
C PHE A 81 40.84 33.53 52.55
N SER A 82 41.77 32.70 53.01
CA SER A 82 41.95 31.34 52.50
C SER A 82 40.68 30.52 52.69
N ARG A 83 40.05 30.57 53.87
CA ARG A 83 38.80 29.85 54.12
C ARG A 83 37.68 30.32 53.20
N GLU A 84 37.55 31.62 53.01
CA GLU A 84 36.49 32.22 52.19
C GLU A 84 36.66 31.86 50.71
N VAL A 85 37.88 31.94 50.18
CA VAL A 85 38.19 31.51 48.81
C VAL A 85 37.96 30.01 48.63
N THR A 86 38.42 29.18 49.56
CA THR A 86 38.18 27.72 49.49
C THR A 86 36.68 27.40 49.54
N GLN A 87 35.91 28.09 50.38
CA GLN A 87 34.46 27.90 50.46
C GLN A 87 33.77 28.33 49.17
N GLN A 88 34.10 29.50 48.62
CA GLN A 88 33.51 29.99 47.36
C GLN A 88 33.86 29.09 46.18
N LEU A 89 35.12 28.65 46.07
CA LEU A 89 35.52 27.70 45.03
C LEU A 89 34.84 26.34 45.20
N GLY A 90 34.67 25.87 46.43
CA GLY A 90 33.93 24.64 46.72
C GLY A 90 32.47 24.73 46.28
N GLN A 91 31.78 25.82 46.66
CA GLN A 91 30.39 26.08 46.24
C GLN A 91 30.26 26.14 44.73
N LEU A 92 31.14 26.87 44.05
CA LEU A 92 31.11 27.00 42.60
C LEU A 92 31.40 25.66 41.89
N LEU A 93 32.28 24.84 42.48
CA LEU A 93 32.55 23.49 41.98
C LEU A 93 31.31 22.59 42.11
N ASP A 94 30.64 22.62 43.27
CA ASP A 94 29.43 21.83 43.51
C ASP A 94 28.28 22.26 42.57
N GLU A 95 28.08 23.58 42.41
CA GLU A 95 27.11 24.14 41.46
C GLU A 95 27.40 23.70 40.01
N LYS A 96 28.66 23.78 39.57
CA LYS A 96 29.02 23.35 38.22
C LYS A 96 28.92 21.85 38.02
N THR A 97 29.24 21.06 39.03
CA THR A 97 29.12 19.61 38.97
C THR A 97 27.64 19.21 38.83
N THR A 98 26.78 19.78 39.67
CA THR A 98 25.32 19.52 39.59
C THR A 98 24.70 20.02 38.28
N GLU A 99 25.13 21.17 37.76
CA GLU A 99 24.67 21.68 36.46
C GLU A 99 25.06 20.72 35.31
N ILE A 100 26.29 20.20 35.32
CA ILE A 100 26.77 19.23 34.31
C ILE A 100 25.97 17.93 34.40
N GLU A 101 25.76 17.39 35.59
CA GLU A 101 24.98 16.16 35.80
C GLU A 101 23.54 16.31 35.31
N GLN A 102 22.88 17.42 35.64
CA GLN A 102 21.52 17.69 35.16
C GLN A 102 21.46 17.83 33.64
N HIS A 103 22.44 18.51 33.04
CA HIS A 103 22.51 18.65 31.59
C HIS A 103 22.70 17.29 30.90
N GLN A 104 23.57 16.43 31.45
CA GLN A 104 23.75 15.06 30.94
C GLN A 104 22.47 14.23 31.05
N LEU A 105 21.78 14.30 32.20
CA LEU A 105 20.52 13.59 32.41
C LEU A 105 19.46 14.02 31.39
N ARG A 106 19.25 15.33 31.22
CA ARG A 106 18.28 15.85 30.23
C ARG A 106 18.63 15.44 28.81
N LYS A 107 19.92 15.43 28.45
CA LYS A 107 20.38 14.96 27.13
C LYS A 107 20.07 13.48 26.95
N GLN A 108 20.29 12.65 27.97
CA GLN A 108 19.99 11.23 27.93
C GLN A 108 18.48 10.98 27.81
N GLU A 109 17.66 11.66 28.60
CA GLU A 109 16.19 11.59 28.55
C GLU A 109 15.66 11.99 27.18
N ALA A 110 16.14 13.11 26.61
CA ALA A 110 15.75 13.55 25.28
C ALA A 110 16.14 12.54 24.19
N THR A 111 17.32 11.93 24.30
CA THR A 111 17.80 10.91 23.35
C THR A 111 16.98 9.63 23.47
N GLN A 112 16.71 9.17 24.69
CA GLN A 112 15.90 7.97 24.94
C GLN A 112 14.45 8.17 24.50
N SER A 113 13.84 9.31 24.82
CA SER A 113 12.48 9.66 24.37
C SER A 113 12.39 9.76 22.86
N GLY A 114 13.36 10.42 22.21
CA GLY A 114 13.45 10.49 20.75
C GLY A 114 13.62 9.11 20.10
N TYR A 115 14.48 8.27 20.66
CA TYR A 115 14.68 6.89 20.20
C TYR A 115 13.39 6.05 20.33
N LEU A 116 12.70 6.14 21.47
CA LEU A 116 11.44 5.43 21.69
C LEU A 116 10.37 5.89 20.69
N SER A 117 10.23 7.19 20.47
CA SER A 117 9.28 7.75 19.50
C SER A 117 9.59 7.33 18.06
N LEU A 118 10.85 7.33 17.66
CA LEU A 118 11.27 6.85 16.34
C LEU A 118 11.02 5.34 16.20
N SER A 119 11.30 4.57 17.25
CA SER A 119 11.08 3.13 17.24
C SER A 119 9.59 2.77 17.16
N SER A 120 8.71 3.51 17.85
CA SER A 120 7.27 3.28 17.77
C SER A 120 6.74 3.64 16.38
N ALA A 121 7.17 4.78 15.82
CA ALA A 121 6.81 5.19 14.47
C ALA A 121 7.29 4.17 13.42
N LEU A 122 8.48 3.58 13.59
CA LEU A 122 8.99 2.53 12.72
C LEU A 122 8.13 1.26 12.79
N ILE A 123 7.73 0.84 13.99
CA ILE A 123 6.84 -0.31 14.19
C ILE A 123 5.48 -0.07 13.52
N GLU A 124 4.88 1.10 13.75
CA GLU A 124 3.61 1.48 13.12
C GLU A 124 3.72 1.45 11.59
N LEU A 125 4.79 2.04 11.04
CA LEU A 125 5.03 2.04 9.60
C LEU A 125 5.23 0.62 9.04
N GLN A 126 5.98 -0.22 9.75
CA GLN A 126 6.18 -1.63 9.39
C GLN A 126 4.84 -2.38 9.35
N THR A 127 4.00 -2.22 10.38
CA THR A 127 2.68 -2.89 10.45
C THR A 127 1.74 -2.41 9.35
N ALA A 128 1.75 -1.12 9.01
CA ALA A 128 0.98 -0.56 7.91
C ALA A 128 1.46 -1.11 6.56
N HIS A 129 2.78 -1.23 6.37
CA HIS A 129 3.37 -1.79 5.17
C HIS A 129 3.01 -3.27 4.98
N ASP A 130 3.10 -4.08 6.04
CA ASP A 130 2.75 -5.49 6.00
C ASP A 130 1.26 -5.68 5.66
N THR A 131 0.40 -4.88 6.27
CA THR A 131 -1.05 -4.89 6.01
C THR A 131 -1.35 -4.53 4.56
N LEU A 132 -0.76 -3.44 4.05
CA LEU A 132 -0.94 -3.01 2.66
C LEU A 132 -0.43 -4.06 1.67
N THR A 133 0.68 -4.73 1.98
CA THR A 133 1.24 -5.80 1.15
C THR A 133 0.28 -6.98 1.04
N ILE A 134 -0.32 -7.40 2.16
CA ILE A 134 -1.35 -8.46 2.18
C ILE A 134 -2.59 -8.04 1.38
N GLU A 135 -3.05 -6.79 1.51
CA GLU A 135 -4.18 -6.29 0.75
C GLU A 135 -3.89 -6.24 -0.76
N CYS A 136 -2.72 -5.78 -1.16
CA CYS A 136 -2.27 -5.79 -2.56
C CYS A 136 -2.25 -7.21 -3.13
N GLN A 137 -1.75 -8.20 -2.37
CA GLN A 137 -1.77 -9.60 -2.79
C GLN A 137 -3.21 -10.10 -2.99
N LYS A 138 -4.10 -9.87 -2.02
CA LYS A 138 -5.52 -10.25 -2.13
C LYS A 138 -6.20 -9.60 -3.34
N ARG A 139 -5.97 -8.30 -3.57
CA ARG A 139 -6.53 -7.58 -4.72
C ARG A 139 -6.00 -8.14 -6.04
N THR A 140 -4.74 -8.54 -6.09
CA THR A 140 -4.13 -9.15 -7.28
C THR A 140 -4.76 -10.52 -7.57
N GLU A 141 -4.95 -11.34 -6.54
CA GLU A 141 -5.63 -12.64 -6.65
C GLU A 141 -7.10 -12.48 -7.07
N GLU A 142 -7.83 -11.52 -6.51
CA GLU A 142 -9.20 -11.17 -6.92
C GLU A 142 -9.26 -10.74 -8.39
N ALA A 143 -8.34 -9.88 -8.83
CA ALA A 143 -8.27 -9.42 -10.21
C ALA A 143 -8.00 -10.58 -11.18
N GLU A 144 -7.08 -11.48 -10.86
CA GLU A 144 -6.79 -12.65 -11.71
C GLU A 144 -7.98 -13.61 -11.77
N ASN A 145 -8.66 -13.85 -10.63
CA ASN A 145 -9.89 -14.64 -10.59
C ASN A 145 -11.01 -14.03 -11.43
N LEU A 146 -11.20 -12.71 -11.37
CA LEU A 146 -12.19 -12.01 -12.21
C LEU A 146 -11.84 -12.08 -13.68
N LYS A 147 -10.56 -11.94 -14.03
CA LYS A 147 -10.07 -12.07 -15.40
C LYS A 147 -10.33 -13.47 -15.97
N GLN A 148 -10.10 -14.52 -15.17
CA GLN A 148 -10.42 -15.89 -15.56
C GLN A 148 -11.93 -16.10 -15.77
N LYS A 149 -12.77 -15.62 -14.85
CA LYS A 149 -14.24 -15.70 -14.98
C LYS A 149 -14.73 -14.95 -16.22
N TRP A 150 -14.17 -13.79 -16.50
CA TRP A 150 -14.49 -13.01 -17.68
C TRP A 150 -14.10 -13.75 -18.96
N GLY A 151 -12.89 -14.32 -19.02
CA GLY A 151 -12.46 -15.14 -20.16
C GLY A 151 -13.36 -16.35 -20.42
N PHE A 152 -13.80 -17.06 -19.37
CA PHE A 152 -14.76 -18.16 -19.51
C PHE A 152 -16.13 -17.67 -20.02
N SER A 153 -16.61 -16.54 -19.51
CA SER A 153 -17.88 -15.94 -19.96
C SER A 153 -17.80 -15.50 -21.43
N GLU A 154 -16.67 -14.95 -21.86
CA GLU A 154 -16.44 -14.53 -23.23
C GLU A 154 -16.41 -15.74 -24.19
N GLN A 155 -15.70 -16.81 -23.82
CA GLN A 155 -15.70 -18.06 -24.60
C GLN A 155 -17.12 -18.62 -24.75
N ARG A 156 -17.88 -18.71 -23.66
CA ARG A 156 -19.27 -19.18 -23.70
C ARG A 156 -20.15 -18.29 -24.58
N TYR A 157 -19.96 -16.98 -24.54
CA TYR A 157 -20.69 -16.05 -25.40
C TYR A 157 -20.37 -16.28 -26.89
N GLN A 158 -19.10 -16.47 -27.22
CA GLN A 158 -18.65 -16.79 -28.59
C GLN A 158 -19.24 -18.12 -29.08
N GLU A 159 -19.27 -19.16 -28.24
CA GLU A 159 -19.89 -20.45 -28.55
C GLU A 159 -21.40 -20.31 -28.84
N VAL A 160 -22.13 -19.57 -28.00
CA VAL A 160 -23.56 -19.32 -28.20
C VAL A 160 -23.81 -18.53 -29.48
N MET A 161 -22.97 -17.54 -29.78
CA MET A 161 -23.05 -16.79 -31.04
C MET A 161 -22.82 -17.69 -32.25
N ALA A 162 -21.83 -18.58 -32.20
CA ALA A 162 -21.58 -19.55 -33.27
C ALA A 162 -22.75 -20.53 -33.44
N GLN A 163 -23.30 -21.06 -32.35
CA GLN A 163 -24.49 -21.92 -32.38
C GLN A 163 -25.70 -21.20 -32.98
N ASN A 164 -25.96 -19.96 -32.59
CA ASN A 164 -27.03 -19.14 -33.14
C ASN A 164 -26.86 -18.92 -34.65
N ALA A 165 -25.63 -18.70 -35.13
CA ALA A 165 -25.36 -18.56 -36.56
C ALA A 165 -25.69 -19.86 -37.32
N VAL A 166 -25.30 -21.02 -36.78
CA VAL A 166 -25.63 -22.34 -37.36
C VAL A 166 -27.14 -22.57 -37.39
N LEU A 167 -27.84 -22.33 -36.27
CA LEU A 167 -29.29 -22.47 -36.18
C LEU A 167 -30.02 -21.53 -37.15
N THR A 168 -29.55 -20.28 -37.28
CA THR A 168 -30.10 -19.32 -38.24
C THR A 168 -29.95 -19.82 -39.67
N SER A 169 -28.79 -20.38 -40.02
CA SER A 169 -28.57 -20.99 -41.34
C SER A 169 -29.48 -22.20 -41.59
N GLN A 170 -29.69 -23.05 -40.58
CA GLN A 170 -30.59 -24.19 -40.68
C GLN A 170 -32.04 -23.75 -40.88
N ILE A 171 -32.50 -22.74 -40.13
CA ILE A 171 -33.84 -22.17 -40.29
C ILE A 171 -34.03 -21.61 -41.70
N GLN A 172 -33.04 -20.90 -42.25
CA GLN A 172 -33.11 -20.38 -43.61
C GLN A 172 -33.18 -21.48 -44.66
N GLN A 173 -32.43 -22.57 -44.46
CA GLN A 173 -32.47 -23.73 -45.35
C GLN A 173 -33.84 -24.43 -45.30
N GLU A 174 -34.36 -24.71 -44.12
CA GLU A 174 -35.69 -25.32 -43.93
C GLU A 174 -36.81 -24.44 -44.50
N GLN A 175 -36.71 -23.11 -44.37
CA GLN A 175 -37.66 -22.18 -44.99
C GLN A 175 -37.63 -22.27 -46.51
N LYS A 176 -36.43 -22.38 -47.11
CA LYS A 176 -36.26 -22.57 -48.54
C LYS A 176 -36.86 -23.90 -49.00
N ASP A 177 -36.53 -24.99 -48.32
CA ASP A 177 -37.01 -26.33 -48.65
C ASP A 177 -38.55 -26.41 -48.51
N ASN A 178 -39.12 -25.77 -47.47
CA ASN A 178 -40.58 -25.67 -47.32
C ASN A 178 -41.23 -24.89 -48.49
N SER A 179 -40.60 -23.79 -48.92
CA SER A 179 -41.11 -23.00 -50.04
C SER A 179 -41.09 -23.78 -51.36
N GLU A 180 -40.03 -24.57 -51.59
CA GLU A 180 -39.91 -25.45 -52.75
C GLU A 180 -40.95 -26.58 -52.72
N LEU A 181 -41.17 -27.21 -51.55
CA LEU A 181 -42.20 -28.23 -51.38
C LEU A 181 -43.61 -27.67 -51.62
N ARG A 182 -43.91 -26.46 -51.12
CA ARG A 182 -45.19 -25.79 -51.38
C ARG A 182 -45.40 -25.51 -52.87
N LEU A 183 -44.36 -25.05 -53.56
CA LEU A 183 -44.42 -24.82 -55.01
C LEU A 183 -44.66 -26.12 -55.77
N ASN A 184 -43.95 -27.19 -55.42
CA ASN A 184 -44.12 -28.51 -56.02
C ASN A 184 -45.53 -29.08 -55.77
N LEU A 185 -46.07 -28.90 -54.56
CA LEU A 185 -47.43 -29.32 -54.22
C LEU A 185 -48.46 -28.57 -55.06
N ALA A 186 -48.35 -27.24 -55.16
CA ALA A 186 -49.24 -26.44 -56.01
C ALA A 186 -49.18 -26.87 -57.48
N GLN A 187 -47.98 -27.19 -58.00
CA GLN A 187 -47.82 -27.70 -59.36
C GLN A 187 -48.52 -29.06 -59.54
N LYS A 188 -48.40 -29.97 -58.56
CA LYS A 188 -49.09 -31.27 -58.59
C LYS A 188 -50.60 -31.15 -58.51
N GLU A 189 -51.12 -30.22 -57.70
CA GLU A 189 -52.56 -29.92 -57.64
C GLU A 189 -53.10 -29.43 -58.99
N VAL A 190 -52.36 -28.56 -59.67
CA VAL A 190 -52.70 -28.10 -61.03
C VAL A 190 -52.69 -29.25 -62.03
N ASP A 191 -51.68 -30.12 -61.98
CA ASP A 191 -51.59 -31.27 -62.88
C ASP A 191 -52.71 -32.29 -62.63
N LEU A 192 -53.08 -32.53 -61.36
CA LEU A 192 -54.24 -33.35 -60.99
C LEU A 192 -55.53 -32.75 -61.54
N ALA A 193 -55.76 -31.44 -61.37
CA ALA A 193 -56.94 -30.77 -61.91
C ALA A 193 -57.03 -30.89 -63.45
N LYS A 194 -55.89 -30.85 -64.15
CA LYS A 194 -55.85 -31.11 -65.61
C LYS A 194 -56.23 -32.55 -65.94
N GLN A 195 -55.72 -33.53 -65.19
CA GLN A 195 -56.06 -34.94 -65.38
C GLN A 195 -57.54 -35.22 -65.09
N ASP A 196 -58.11 -34.64 -64.03
CA ASP A 196 -59.53 -34.75 -63.70
C ASP A 196 -60.41 -34.18 -64.82
N ASN A 197 -60.03 -33.02 -65.38
CA ASN A 197 -60.72 -32.45 -66.54
C ASN A 197 -60.65 -33.37 -67.76
N GLN A 198 -59.49 -33.97 -68.06
CA GLN A 198 -59.34 -34.93 -69.15
C GLN A 198 -60.19 -36.19 -68.93
N LEU A 199 -60.20 -36.72 -67.70
CA LEU A 199 -61.04 -37.87 -67.34
C LEU A 199 -62.53 -37.55 -67.46
N ALA A 200 -62.95 -36.35 -67.09
CA ALA A 200 -64.33 -35.88 -67.26
C ALA A 200 -64.72 -35.84 -68.75
N LEU A 201 -63.87 -35.26 -69.60
CA LEU A 201 -64.08 -35.23 -71.06
C LEU A 201 -64.14 -36.63 -71.66
N LEU A 202 -63.20 -37.52 -71.30
CA LEU A 202 -63.20 -38.90 -71.77
C LEU A 202 -64.42 -39.69 -71.29
N LYS A 203 -64.91 -39.43 -70.07
CA LYS A 203 -66.15 -40.03 -69.56
C LYS A 203 -67.37 -39.56 -70.34
N GLU A 204 -67.44 -38.26 -70.65
CA GLU A 204 -68.51 -37.69 -71.48
C GLU A 204 -68.49 -38.27 -72.90
N GLU A 205 -67.31 -38.38 -73.51
CA GLU A 205 -67.16 -38.99 -74.82
C GLU A 205 -67.51 -40.49 -74.81
N ASN A 206 -67.07 -41.25 -73.80
CA ASN A 206 -67.49 -42.64 -73.62
C ASN A 206 -69.01 -42.77 -73.45
N ALA A 207 -69.64 -41.87 -72.70
CA ALA A 207 -71.09 -41.86 -72.55
C ALA A 207 -71.78 -41.57 -73.89
N ARG A 208 -71.27 -40.60 -74.68
CA ARG A 208 -71.77 -40.30 -76.03
C ARG A 208 -71.63 -41.51 -76.96
N LEU A 209 -70.45 -42.14 -76.99
CA LEU A 209 -70.20 -43.34 -77.81
C LEU A 209 -71.07 -44.51 -77.37
N ALA A 210 -71.30 -44.69 -76.06
CA ALA A 210 -72.20 -45.71 -75.54
C ALA A 210 -73.65 -45.47 -75.99
N THR A 211 -74.12 -44.21 -75.99
CA THR A 211 -75.44 -43.86 -76.54
C THR A 211 -75.51 -44.10 -78.05
N GLU A 212 -74.50 -43.70 -78.82
CA GLU A 212 -74.45 -43.96 -80.27
C GLU A 212 -74.43 -45.46 -80.60
N LEU A 213 -73.72 -46.26 -79.82
CA LEU A 213 -73.72 -47.72 -79.96
C LEU A 213 -75.08 -48.33 -79.62
N PHE A 214 -75.73 -47.86 -78.56
CA PHE A 214 -77.08 -48.28 -78.19
C PHE A 214 -78.08 -47.92 -79.30
N ASP A 215 -78.02 -46.69 -79.83
CA ASP A 215 -78.86 -46.24 -80.93
C ASP A 215 -78.63 -47.05 -82.20
N ARG A 216 -77.36 -47.35 -82.53
CA ARG A 216 -77.03 -48.25 -83.65
C ARG A 216 -77.54 -49.67 -83.44
N GLN A 217 -77.41 -50.23 -82.24
CA GLN A 217 -77.96 -51.55 -81.92
C GLN A 217 -79.49 -51.56 -82.02
N ASN A 218 -80.16 -50.52 -81.54
CA ASN A 218 -81.62 -50.39 -81.68
C ASN A 218 -82.02 -50.24 -83.15
N THR A 219 -81.29 -49.45 -83.93
CA THR A 219 -81.54 -49.28 -85.36
C THR A 219 -81.34 -50.60 -86.11
N GLN A 220 -80.27 -51.34 -85.79
CA GLN A 220 -80.04 -52.69 -86.33
C GLN A 220 -81.13 -53.67 -85.91
N ARG A 221 -81.58 -53.67 -84.65
CA ARG A 221 -82.71 -54.49 -84.19
C ARG A 221 -83.99 -54.15 -84.92
N VAL A 222 -84.30 -52.87 -85.11
CA VAL A 222 -85.48 -52.43 -85.86
C VAL A 222 -85.40 -52.86 -87.33
N ASP A 223 -84.22 -52.76 -87.95
CA ASP A 223 -84.01 -53.24 -89.32
C ASP A 223 -84.05 -54.77 -89.42
N GLU A 224 -83.52 -55.50 -88.44
CA GLU A 224 -83.64 -56.95 -88.34
C GLU A 224 -85.08 -57.38 -88.10
N ASP A 225 -85.83 -56.69 -87.24
CA ASP A 225 -87.26 -56.91 -86.99
C ASP A 225 -88.09 -56.63 -88.24
N LYS A 226 -87.77 -55.57 -88.99
CA LYS A 226 -88.40 -55.29 -90.30
C LYS A 226 -88.08 -56.38 -91.32
N LYS A 227 -86.82 -56.82 -91.42
CA LYS A 227 -86.44 -57.94 -92.28
C LYS A 227 -87.12 -59.24 -91.87
N TRP A 228 -87.25 -59.49 -90.57
CA TRP A 228 -88.00 -60.62 -90.01
C TRP A 228 -89.48 -60.53 -90.34
N GLN A 229 -90.11 -59.35 -90.24
CA GLN A 229 -91.50 -59.14 -90.63
C GLN A 229 -91.71 -59.35 -92.14
N GLU A 230 -90.79 -58.87 -92.98
CA GLU A 230 -90.82 -59.14 -94.42
C GLU A 230 -90.63 -60.64 -94.73
N MET A 231 -89.74 -61.32 -94.01
CA MET A 231 -89.51 -62.74 -94.15
C MET A 231 -90.72 -63.56 -93.67
N SER A 232 -91.36 -63.15 -92.57
CA SER A 232 -92.62 -63.72 -92.09
C SER A 232 -93.75 -63.50 -93.08
N LYS A 233 -93.87 -62.32 -93.70
CA LYS A 233 -94.83 -62.08 -94.79
C LYS A 233 -94.58 -63.01 -95.98
N LYS A 234 -93.31 -63.16 -96.41
CA LYS A 234 -92.94 -64.09 -97.48
C LYS A 234 -93.24 -65.55 -97.09
N LEU A 235 -93.01 -65.92 -95.84
CA LEU A 235 -93.35 -67.25 -95.31
C LEU A 235 -94.86 -67.46 -95.20
N GLU A 236 -95.64 -66.43 -94.87
CA GLU A 236 -97.10 -66.46 -94.89
C GLU A 236 -97.64 -66.56 -96.32
N GLU A 237 -97.05 -65.87 -97.29
CA GLU A 237 -97.33 -66.00 -98.71
C GLU A 237 -96.98 -67.41 -99.22
N ILE A 238 -95.84 -67.98 -98.81
CA ILE A 238 -95.48 -69.36 -99.09
C ILE A 238 -96.45 -70.33 -98.42
N THR A 239 -96.85 -70.09 -97.16
CA THR A 239 -97.82 -70.92 -96.43
C THR A 239 -99.21 -70.85 -97.06
N HIS A 240 -99.62 -69.68 -97.58
CA HIS A 240 -100.83 -69.54 -98.39
C HIS A 240 -100.70 -70.26 -99.73
N SER A 241 -99.51 -70.27 -100.36
CA SER A 241 -99.21 -71.05 -101.57
C SER A 241 -99.26 -72.57 -101.29
N VAL A 242 -98.74 -73.03 -100.15
CA VAL A 242 -98.74 -74.44 -99.75
C VAL A 242 -100.14 -74.90 -99.35
N LYS A 243 -100.94 -74.05 -98.68
CA LYS A 243 -102.36 -74.31 -98.40
C LYS A 243 -103.22 -74.32 -99.67
N THR A 244 -102.85 -73.58 -100.71
CA THR A 244 -103.52 -73.64 -102.02
C THR A 244 -103.07 -74.85 -102.85
N ILE A 245 -101.82 -75.32 -102.70
CA ILE A 245 -101.33 -76.55 -103.32
C ILE A 245 -101.93 -77.80 -102.64
N GLN A 246 -102.03 -77.85 -101.31
CA GLN A 246 -102.66 -78.97 -100.59
C GLN A 246 -104.18 -79.07 -100.79
N ARG A 247 -104.85 -78.01 -101.26
CA ARG A 247 -106.28 -78.03 -101.63
C ARG A 247 -106.55 -78.44 -103.09
N LYS A 248 -105.53 -78.60 -103.93
CA LYS A 248 -105.69 -78.96 -105.35
C LYS A 248 -105.52 -80.44 -105.68
N ASP A 249 -105.19 -81.30 -104.70
CA ASP A 249 -104.95 -82.73 -104.92
C ASP A 249 -105.96 -83.67 -104.23
N ARG A 250 -107.16 -83.15 -103.91
CA ARG A 250 -108.33 -83.97 -103.55
C ARG A 250 -109.50 -83.70 -104.49
N GLY A 251 -109.40 -84.32 -105.68
CA GLY A 251 -110.53 -85.02 -106.32
C GLY A 251 -111.39 -84.24 -107.32
N SER A 252 -111.18 -84.53 -108.60
CA SER A 252 -112.27 -84.67 -109.59
C SER A 252 -112.31 -86.13 -110.05
N LYS A 253 -113.46 -86.78 -109.86
CA LYS A 253 -113.81 -88.08 -110.46
C LYS A 253 -114.30 -87.83 -111.90
N GLN A 254 -113.64 -88.42 -112.89
CA GLN A 254 -114.14 -89.03 -114.13
C GLN A 254 -112.95 -89.45 -114.98
#